data_AF-A0A533BCS5-F1
#
_entry.id   AF-A0A533BCS5-F1
#
_cell.length_a   1.000
_cell.length_b   1.000
_cell.length_c   1.000
_cell.angle_alpha   90.00
_cell.angle_beta   90.00
_cell.angle_gamma   90.00
#
_symmetry.space_group_name_H-M   'P 1'
#
loop_
_entity.id
_entity.type
_entity.pdbx_description
1 polymer ?
#
loop_
_entity_poly.entity_id
_entity_poly.type
_entity_poly.pdbx_seq_one_letter_code
_entity_poly.pdbx_strand_id
1 'polypeptide(L)' 'MLRAFFNYGLVAAVVGMMAYRLNESPWRWAFIALVFAGALTVAGIFWIRRYVNALNKASDEQGSKP' A
#
# COMPACT_ATOMS: atom_id res chain seq x y z
N MET A 1 -10.49 23.39 4.67
CA MET A 1 -10.12 21.96 4.51
C MET A 1 -10.61 21.35 3.19
N LEU A 2 -11.89 21.47 2.79
CA LEU A 2 -12.39 20.93 1.50
C LEU A 2 -11.69 21.52 0.24
N ARG A 3 -11.34 22.81 0.25
CA ARG A 3 -10.59 23.45 -0.86
C ARG A 3 -9.23 22.80 -1.13
N ALA A 4 -8.54 22.33 -0.09
CA ALA A 4 -7.27 21.62 -0.25
C ALA A 4 -7.50 20.25 -0.88
N PHE A 5 -8.57 19.54 -0.49
CA PHE A 5 -8.93 18.24 -1.05
C PHE A 5 -9.31 18.35 -2.54
N PHE A 6 -10.10 19.36 -2.90
CA PHE A 6 -10.40 19.66 -4.30
C PHE A 6 -9.15 20.07 -5.07
N ASN A 7 -8.28 20.92 -4.53
CA ASN A 7 -7.03 21.31 -5.19
C ASN A 7 -6.06 20.14 -5.37
N TYR A 8 -5.87 19.29 -4.36
CA TYR A 8 -5.03 18.09 -4.47
C TYR A 8 -5.63 17.06 -5.43
N GLY A 9 -6.96 16.90 -5.45
CA GLY A 9 -7.66 16.06 -6.43
C GLY A 9 -7.55 16.61 -7.85
N LEU A 10 -7.60 17.94 -8.03
CA LEU A 10 -7.41 18.61 -9.32
C LEU A 10 -5.97 18.48 -9.80
N VAL A 11 -4.99 18.62 -8.89
CA VAL A 11 -3.57 18.35 -9.17
C VAL A 11 -3.38 16.88 -9.57
N ALA A 12 -4.01 15.94 -8.88
CA ALA A 12 -3.95 14.53 -9.24
C ALA A 12 -4.60 14.24 -10.61
N ALA A 13 -5.70 14.91 -10.95
CA ALA A 13 -6.36 14.80 -12.25
C ALA A 13 -5.51 15.43 -13.38
N VAL A 14 -4.87 16.57 -13.13
CA VAL A 14 -3.96 17.23 -14.08
C VAL A 14 -2.68 16.41 -14.27
N VAL A 15 -2.11 15.86 -13.20
CA VAL A 15 -0.96 14.95 -13.24
C VAL A 15 -1.32 13.65 -13.96
N GLY A 16 -2.51 13.10 -13.73
CA GLY A 16 -3.03 11.93 -14.46
C GLY A 16 -3.26 12.22 -15.94
N MET A 17 -3.81 13.40 -16.28
CA MET A 17 -3.99 13.85 -17.66
C MET A 17 -2.63 14.08 -18.36
N MET A 18 -1.62 14.56 -17.65
CA MET A 18 -0.24 14.66 -18.16
C MET A 18 0.43 13.28 -18.31
N ALA A 19 0.15 12.32 -17.43
CA ALA A 19 0.61 10.94 -17.57
C ALA A 19 0.00 10.23 -18.78
N TYR A 20 -1.27 10.53 -19.13
CA TYR A 20 -1.91 10.03 -20.35
C TYR A 20 -1.34 10.65 -21.64
N ARG A 21 -0.71 11.83 -21.57
CA ARG A 21 -0.03 12.48 -22.71
C ARG A 21 1.43 12.02 -22.87
N LEU A 22 2.01 11.33 -21.89
CA LEU A 22 3.38 10.81 -21.90
C LEU A 22 3.40 9.34 -22.37
N ASN A 23 3.07 9.11 -23.64
CA ASN A 23 3.09 7.75 -24.20
C ASN A 23 4.52 7.13 -24.22
N GLU A 24 5.56 7.95 -24.01
CA GLU A 24 7.00 7.57 -24.05
C GLU A 24 7.78 7.82 -22.75
N SER A 25 7.16 8.32 -21.66
CA SER A 25 7.94 8.76 -20.48
C SER A 25 8.15 7.68 -19.41
N PRO A 26 9.36 7.51 -18.87
CA PRO A 26 9.69 6.53 -17.83
C PRO A 26 8.85 6.67 -16.53
N TRP A 27 8.18 7.80 -16.32
CA TRP A 27 7.34 8.05 -15.14
C TRP A 27 6.14 7.10 -14.99
N ARG A 28 5.73 6.40 -16.05
CA ARG A 28 4.70 5.34 -15.95
C ARG A 28 5.12 4.22 -14.99
N TRP A 29 6.41 3.89 -14.97
CA TRP A 29 6.97 2.93 -14.03
C TRP A 29 6.98 3.43 -12.59
N ALA A 30 7.09 4.75 -12.38
CA ALA A 30 7.00 5.34 -11.04
C ALA A 30 5.60 5.17 -10.44
N PHE A 31 4.54 5.36 -11.24
CA PHE A 31 3.17 5.11 -10.79
C PHE A 31 2.89 3.63 -10.52
N ILE A 32 3.39 2.74 -11.39
CA ILE A 32 3.29 1.29 -11.18
C ILE A 32 4.02 0.91 -9.88
N ALA A 33 5.27 1.36 -9.70
CA ALA A 33 6.05 1.11 -8.49
C ALA A 33 5.36 1.63 -7.23
N LEU A 34 4.71 2.80 -7.29
CA LEU A 34 3.96 3.36 -6.17
C LEU A 34 2.78 2.47 -5.76
N VAL A 35 2.01 1.98 -6.75
CA VAL A 35 0.89 1.06 -6.51
C VAL A 35 1.38 -0.25 -5.91
N PHE A 36 2.46 -0.81 -6.47
CA PHE A 36 3.08 -2.04 -5.94
C PHE A 36 3.64 -1.84 -4.52
N ALA A 37 4.25 -0.70 -4.22
CA ALA A 37 4.73 -0.37 -2.87
C ALA A 37 3.57 -0.31 -1.86
N GLY A 38 2.45 0.32 -2.24
CA GLY A 38 1.23 0.32 -1.44
C GLY A 38 0.70 -1.09 -1.17
N ALA A 39 0.59 -1.92 -2.21
CA ALA A 39 0.13 -3.30 -2.08
C ALA A 39 1.06 -4.16 -1.22
N LEU A 40 2.38 -4.01 -1.38
CA LEU A 40 3.39 -4.75 -0.61
C LEU A 40 3.34 -4.39 0.87
N THR A 41 3.04 -3.12 1.18
CA THR A 41 2.87 -2.65 2.56
C THR A 41 1.68 -3.34 3.23
N VAL A 42 0.53 -3.39 2.56
CA VAL A 42 -0.67 -4.07 3.09
C VAL A 42 -0.43 -5.57 3.25
N ALA A 43 0.20 -6.21 2.27
CA ALA A 43 0.57 -7.62 2.33
C ALA A 43 1.52 -7.91 3.51
N GLY A 44 2.54 -7.06 3.71
CA GLY A 44 3.47 -7.18 4.83
C GLY A 44 2.79 -7.08 6.19
N ILE A 45 1.90 -6.11 6.38
CA ILE A 45 1.11 -5.98 7.62
C ILE A 45 0.27 -7.24 7.87
N PHE A 46 -0.37 -7.77 6.83
CA PHE A 46 -1.18 -8.98 6.95
C PHE A 46 -0.33 -10.21 7.31
N TRP A 47 0.86 -10.31 6.73
CA TRP A 47 1.80 -11.40 6.99
C TRP A 47 2.34 -11.36 8.42
N ILE A 48 2.72 -10.18 8.91
CA ILE A 48 3.14 -9.97 10.31
C ILE A 48 2.00 -10.35 11.25
N ARG A 49 0.77 -9.90 10.98
CA ARG A 49 -0.41 -10.28 11.77
C ARG A 49 -0.60 -11.79 11.84
N ARG A 50 -0.50 -12.47 10.69
CA ARG A 50 -0.63 -13.93 10.62
C ARG A 50 0.48 -14.63 11.40
N TYR A 51 1.71 -14.16 11.28
CA TYR A 51 2.87 -14.72 11.97
C TYR A 51 2.76 -14.59 13.48
N VAL A 52 2.45 -13.38 13.98
CA VAL A 52 2.24 -13.13 15.42
C VAL A 52 1.08 -13.98 15.96
N ASN A 53 -0.02 -14.08 15.21
CA ASN A 53 -1.16 -14.91 15.63
C ASN A 53 -0.79 -16.41 15.69
N ALA A 54 0.02 -16.89 14.75
CA ALA A 54 0.52 -18.27 14.77
C ALA A 54 1.47 -18.52 15.96
N LEU A 55 2.33 -17.54 16.29
CA LEU A 55 3.21 -17.61 17.45
C LEU A 55 2.44 -17.61 18.77
N ASN A 56 1.45 -16.73 18.95
CA ASN A 56 0.62 -16.72 20.16
C ASN A 56 -0.10 -18.06 20.35
N LYS A 57 -0.66 -18.61 19.27
CA LYS A 57 -1.32 -19.91 19.32
C LYS A 57 -0.37 -21.05 19.70
N ALA A 58 0.85 -21.05 19.19
CA ALA A 58 1.87 -22.02 19.57
C ALA A 58 2.36 -21.84 21.03
N SER A 59 2.37 -20.59 21.52
CA SER A 59 2.73 -20.27 22.91
C SER A 59 1.65 -20.73 23.90
N ASP A 60 0.37 -20.60 23.54
CA ASP A 60 -0.76 -21.10 24.34
C ASP A 60 -0.76 -22.64 24.43
N GLU A 61 -0.34 -23.34 23.37
CA GLU A 61 -0.18 -24.82 23.40
C GLU A 61 1.02 -25.27 24.25
N GLN A 62 2.07 -24.46 24.39
CA GLN A 62 3.20 -24.76 25.29
C GLN A 62 2.89 -24.44 26.75
N GLY A 63 2.04 -23.45 27.04
CA GLY A 63 1.57 -23.14 28.40
C GLY A 63 0.54 -24.13 28.97
N SER A 64 0.01 -25.02 28.12
CA SER A 64 -1.03 -26.02 28.48
C SER A 64 -0.48 -27.44 28.61
N LYS A 65 0.85 -27.63 28.55
CA LYS A 65 1.47 -28.93 28.81
C LYS A 65 1.78 -29.04 30.32
N PRO A 66 1.17 -30.02 31.04
CA PRO A 66 1.28 -30.16 32.50
C PRO A 66 2.69 -30.46 32.99
#